data_AF-A0A853LIW0-F1
#
_entry.id   AF-A0A853LIW0-F1
#
_cell.length_a   1.000
_cell.length_b   1.000
_cell.length_c   1.000
_cell.angle_alpha   90.00
_cell.angle_beta   90.00
_cell.angle_gamma   90.00
#
_symmetry.space_group_name_H-M   'P 1'
#
loop_
_entity.id
_entity.type
_entity.pdbx_description
1 polymer ?
#
loop_
_entity_poly.entity_id
_entity_poly.type
_entity_poly.pdbx_seq_one_letter_code
_entity_poly.pdbx_strand_id
1 'polypeptide(L)'
;MSATDRIELTLLATGLIFILAGAAQARYRFVKHRRAGRRFYWVTSAIGIVSFAAGTGRLWPNAVVVAVIFSAIVAVSAYLTTPYLKIGDRIYASSPENQQPDE
;
A
#
# COMPACT_ATOMS: atom_id res chain seq x y z
N MET A 1 9.69 -16.84 -23.78
CA MET A 1 9.50 -16.41 -22.38
C MET A 1 9.33 -17.65 -21.51
N SER A 2 10.20 -17.84 -20.53
CA SER A 2 10.20 -19.00 -19.63
C SER A 2 8.97 -18.99 -18.71
N ALA A 3 8.61 -20.15 -18.13
CA ALA A 3 7.55 -20.24 -17.14
C ALA A 3 7.84 -19.36 -15.91
N THR A 4 9.10 -19.25 -15.50
CA THR A 4 9.50 -18.38 -14.39
C THR A 4 9.31 -16.90 -14.73
N ASP A 5 9.71 -16.46 -15.93
CA ASP A 5 9.55 -15.07 -16.38
C ASP A 5 8.07 -14.65 -16.39
N ARG A 6 7.17 -15.57 -16.77
CA ARG A 6 5.71 -15.36 -16.71
C ARG A 6 5.24 -15.15 -15.28
N ILE A 7 5.72 -15.96 -14.33
CA ILE A 7 5.34 -15.86 -12.92
C ILE A 7 5.84 -14.53 -12.33
N GLU A 8 7.10 -14.17 -12.57
CA GLU A 8 7.70 -12.90 -12.13
C GLU A 8 6.91 -11.70 -12.68
N LEU A 9 6.64 -11.69 -14.00
CA LEU A 9 5.87 -10.63 -14.63
C LEU A 9 4.46 -10.51 -14.05
N THR A 10 3.79 -11.65 -13.82
CA THR A 10 2.43 -11.66 -13.26
C THR A 10 2.43 -11.08 -11.85
N LEU A 11 3.39 -11.47 -11.02
CA LEU A 11 3.54 -10.98 -9.65
C LEU A 11 3.84 -9.48 -9.60
N LEU A 12 4.71 -8.98 -10.48
CA LEU A 12 5.01 -7.55 -10.60
C LEU A 12 3.78 -6.76 -11.06
N ALA A 13 3.06 -7.25 -12.07
CA ALA A 13 1.85 -6.62 -12.58
C ALA A 13 0.74 -6.58 -11.50
N THR A 14 0.51 -7.70 -10.81
CA THR A 14 -0.41 -7.78 -9.67
C THR A 14 0.01 -6.79 -8.58
N GLY A 15 1.29 -6.76 -8.22
CA GLY A 15 1.84 -5.83 -7.24
C GLY A 15 1.51 -4.37 -7.57
N LEU A 16 1.77 -3.98 -8.82
CA LEU A 16 1.51 -2.65 -9.33
C LEU A 16 0.02 -2.29 -9.30
N ILE A 17 -0.87 -3.20 -9.75
CA ILE A 17 -2.32 -2.99 -9.74
C ILE A 17 -2.82 -2.69 -8.31
N PHE A 18 -2.36 -3.46 -7.34
CA PHE A 18 -2.78 -3.30 -5.95
C PHE A 18 -2.27 -2.00 -5.30
N ILE A 19 -1.03 -1.60 -5.63
CA ILE A 19 -0.49 -0.29 -5.20
C ILE A 19 -1.29 0.86 -5.81
N LEU A 20 -1.60 0.78 -7.11
CA LEU A 20 -2.42 1.77 -7.79
C LEU A 20 -3.84 1.82 -7.22
N ALA A 21 -4.44 0.69 -6.86
CA ALA A 21 -5.74 0.64 -6.21
C ALA A 21 -5.72 1.33 -4.83
N GLY A 22 -4.66 1.12 -4.03
CA GLY A 22 -4.44 1.84 -2.78
C GLY A 22 -4.30 3.36 -2.98
N ALA A 23 -3.46 3.77 -3.94
CA ALA A 23 -3.27 5.18 -4.28
C ALA A 23 -4.57 5.84 -4.81
N ALA A 24 -5.33 5.13 -5.65
CA ALA A 24 -6.61 5.60 -6.16
C ALA A 24 -7.63 5.77 -5.03
N GLN A 25 -7.67 4.85 -4.07
CA GLN A 25 -8.49 5.01 -2.87
C GLN A 25 -8.09 6.25 -2.05
N ALA A 26 -6.79 6.50 -1.88
CA ALA A 26 -6.30 7.67 -1.15
C ALA A 26 -6.69 8.99 -1.84
N ARG A 27 -6.64 9.03 -3.18
CA ARG A 27 -6.92 10.21 -4.00
C ARG A 27 -8.41 10.48 -4.19
N TYR A 28 -9.19 9.45 -4.52
CA TYR A 28 -10.60 9.60 -4.90
C TYR A 28 -11.58 9.27 -3.76
N ARG A 29 -11.09 8.67 -2.66
CA ARG A 29 -11.89 8.29 -1.48
C ARG A 29 -13.20 7.59 -1.86
N PHE A 30 -13.13 6.61 -2.76
CA PHE A 30 -14.30 5.86 -3.24
C PHE A 30 -15.08 5.22 -2.09
N VAL A 31 -14.36 4.69 -1.09
CA VAL A 31 -14.98 4.22 0.15
C VAL A 31 -15.09 5.38 1.14
N LYS A 32 -16.31 5.92 1.26
CA LYS A 32 -16.63 7.05 2.13
C LYS A 32 -16.44 6.74 3.63
N HIS A 33 -16.55 5.48 4.04
CA HIS A 33 -16.35 5.08 5.43
C HIS A 33 -14.86 5.01 5.79
N ARG A 34 -14.38 5.90 6.67
CA ARG A 34 -12.96 6.00 7.09
C ARG A 34 -12.35 4.66 7.50
N ARG A 35 -13.04 3.88 8.34
CA ARG A 35 -12.54 2.58 8.82
C ARG A 35 -12.42 1.53 7.71
N ALA A 36 -13.38 1.48 6.79
CA ALA A 36 -13.37 0.57 5.65
C ALA A 36 -12.35 1.00 4.59
N GLY A 37 -12.24 2.31 4.32
CA GLY A 37 -11.22 2.90 3.44
C GLY A 37 -9.80 2.63 3.93
N ARG A 38 -9.56 2.75 5.24
CA ARG A 38 -8.29 2.41 5.89
C ARG A 38 -7.93 0.94 5.71
N ARG A 39 -8.87 0.02 5.98
CA ARG A 39 -8.64 -1.42 5.78
C ARG A 39 -8.34 -1.74 4.32
N PHE A 40 -9.12 -1.18 3.39
CA PHE A 40 -8.91 -1.38 1.96
C PHE A 40 -7.51 -0.92 1.55
N TYR A 41 -7.12 0.31 1.91
CA TYR A 41 -5.81 0.87 1.61
C TYR A 41 -4.65 -0.02 2.10
N TRP A 42 -4.69 -0.44 3.37
CA TRP A 42 -3.62 -1.25 3.95
C TRP A 42 -3.60 -2.67 3.38
N VAL A 43 -4.75 -3.29 3.18
CA VAL A 43 -4.83 -4.65 2.60
C VAL A 43 -4.32 -4.66 1.16
N THR A 44 -4.78 -3.73 0.32
CA THR A 44 -4.32 -3.65 -1.07
C THR A 44 -2.83 -3.33 -1.13
N SER A 45 -2.35 -2.38 -0.33
CA SER A 45 -0.91 -2.06 -0.27
C SER A 45 -0.07 -3.26 0.18
N ALA A 46 -0.51 -4.01 1.19
CA ALA A 46 0.22 -5.19 1.69
C ALA A 46 0.29 -6.29 0.63
N ILE A 47 -0.84 -6.61 -0.02
CA ILE A 47 -0.87 -7.59 -1.12
C ILE A 47 0.06 -7.12 -2.25
N GLY A 48 -0.02 -5.83 -2.61
CA GLY A 48 0.80 -5.24 -3.65
C GLY A 48 2.30 -5.39 -3.38
N ILE A 49 2.73 -5.05 -2.15
CA ILE A 49 4.12 -5.16 -1.69
C ILE A 49 4.59 -6.62 -1.72
N VAL A 50 3.80 -7.56 -1.19
CA VAL A 50 4.15 -8.97 -1.15
C VAL A 50 4.26 -9.56 -2.56
N SER A 51 3.32 -9.26 -3.44
CA SER A 51 3.38 -9.68 -4.84
C SER A 51 4.60 -9.11 -5.54
N PHE A 52 4.90 -7.82 -5.36
CA PHE A 52 6.07 -7.21 -5.98
C PHE A 52 7.38 -7.80 -5.45
N ALA A 53 7.50 -7.99 -4.14
CA ALA A 53 8.67 -8.61 -3.51
C ALA A 53 8.88 -10.06 -4.00
N ALA A 54 7.80 -10.85 -4.09
CA ALA A 54 7.85 -12.23 -4.62
C ALA A 54 8.20 -12.27 -6.11
N GLY A 55 7.69 -11.32 -6.90
CA GLY A 55 8.03 -11.17 -8.32
C GLY A 55 9.50 -10.76 -8.56
N THR A 56 10.13 -10.15 -7.55
CA THR A 56 11.56 -9.82 -7.56
C THR A 56 12.43 -10.97 -7.00
N GLY A 57 11.82 -12.10 -6.62
CA GLY A 57 12.35 -13.13 -5.72
C GLY A 57 13.61 -13.89 -6.14
N ARG A 58 14.12 -13.72 -7.36
CA ARG A 58 15.42 -14.27 -7.76
C ARG A 58 16.63 -13.49 -7.27
N LEU A 59 16.43 -12.28 -6.72
CA LEU A 59 17.51 -11.41 -6.25
C LEU A 59 17.26 -11.05 -4.79
N TRP A 60 17.57 -11.93 -3.85
CA TRP A 60 17.97 -11.44 -2.51
C TRP A 60 19.26 -10.64 -2.73
N PRO A 61 19.40 -9.35 -2.32
CA PRO A 61 18.63 -8.54 -1.35
C PRO A 61 17.50 -7.64 -1.90
N ASN A 62 17.29 -7.59 -3.20
CA ASN A 62 16.36 -6.65 -3.86
C ASN A 62 14.91 -6.78 -3.36
N ALA A 63 14.41 -7.99 -3.11
CA ALA A 63 13.05 -8.18 -2.60
C ALA A 63 12.81 -7.47 -1.25
N VAL A 64 13.81 -7.48 -0.35
CA VAL A 64 13.75 -6.80 0.94
C VAL A 64 13.78 -5.29 0.76
N VAL A 65 14.69 -4.79 -0.09
CA VAL A 65 14.81 -3.36 -0.39
C VAL A 65 13.52 -2.82 -0.99
N VAL A 66 12.94 -3.54 -1.95
CA VAL A 66 11.64 -3.23 -2.55
C VAL A 66 10.54 -3.17 -1.50
N ALA A 67 10.43 -4.19 -0.65
CA ALA A 67 9.40 -4.23 0.38
C ALA A 67 9.51 -3.04 1.34
N VAL A 68 10.73 -2.68 1.76
CA VAL A 68 11.00 -1.52 2.61
C VAL A 68 10.62 -0.22 1.91
N ILE A 69 11.07 -0.02 0.67
CA ILE A 69 10.80 1.20 -0.11
C ILE A 69 9.29 1.40 -0.29
N PHE A 70 8.57 0.38 -0.76
CA PHE A 70 7.13 0.51 -0.99
C PHE A 70 6.36 0.67 0.33
N SER A 71 6.77 -0.01 1.41
CA SER A 71 6.17 0.20 2.73
C SER A 71 6.35 1.65 3.21
N ALA A 72 7.55 2.22 3.03
CA ALA A 72 7.82 3.61 3.37
C ALA A 72 6.99 4.58 2.52
N ILE A 73 6.89 4.37 1.21
CA ILE A 73 6.08 5.18 0.30
C ILE A 73 4.61 5.14 0.71
N VAL A 74 4.06 3.96 0.98
CA VAL A 74 2.67 3.77 1.43
C VAL A 74 2.44 4.46 2.77
N ALA A 75 3.33 4.29 3.74
CA ALA A 75 3.21 4.94 5.05
C ALA A 75 3.26 6.48 4.96
N VAL A 76 4.19 7.03 4.17
CA VAL A 76 4.32 8.47 3.95
C VAL A 76 3.12 9.02 3.18
N SER A 77 2.66 8.31 2.15
CA SER A 77 1.44 8.68 1.41
C SER A 77 0.23 8.70 2.34
N ALA A 78 0.08 7.68 3.20
CA ALA A 78 -0.97 7.62 4.19
C ALA A 78 -0.92 8.83 5.12
N TYR A 79 0.26 9.16 5.68
CA TYR A 79 0.46 10.31 6.56
C TYR A 79 0.11 11.66 5.89
N LEU A 80 0.50 11.85 4.63
CA LEU A 80 0.34 13.14 3.94
C LEU A 80 -1.06 13.36 3.38
N THR A 81 -1.77 12.31 2.97
CA THR A 81 -2.98 12.45 2.14
C THR A 81 -4.25 11.91 2.79
N THR A 82 -4.13 11.08 3.82
CA THR A 82 -5.28 10.35 4.39
C THR A 82 -5.26 10.28 5.92
N PRO A 83 -6.42 10.04 6.57
CA PRO A 83 -6.49 9.71 8.00
C PRO A 83 -6.20 8.22 8.26
N TYR A 84 -5.45 7.52 7.39
CA TYR A 84 -5.34 6.06 7.43
C TYR A 84 -4.16 5.55 8.25
N LEU A 85 -3.20 6.41 8.61
CA LEU A 85 -2.12 6.04 9.50
C LEU A 85 -2.60 6.14 10.96
N LYS A 86 -3.05 5.00 11.50
CA LYS A 86 -3.50 4.88 12.90
C LYS A 86 -2.48 4.07 13.68
N ILE A 87 -1.96 4.62 14.77
CA ILE A 87 -1.05 3.93 15.70
C ILE A 87 -1.70 3.96 17.08
N GLY A 88 -2.10 2.79 17.59
CA GLY A 88 -2.95 2.70 18.78
C GLY A 88 -4.31 3.34 18.54
N ASP A 89 -4.75 4.22 19.43
CA ASP A 89 -6.02 4.95 19.30
C ASP A 89 -5.89 6.30 18.59
N ARG A 90 -4.68 6.72 18.21
CA ARG A 90 -4.44 8.02 17.57
C ARG A 90 -4.25 7.88 16.06
N ILE A 91 -4.89 8.78 15.32
CA ILE A 91 -4.67 8.95 13.87
C ILE A 91 -3.59 10.01 13.69
N TYR A 92 -2.53 9.63 12.97
CA TYR A 92 -1.42 10.50 12.61
C TYR A 92 -1.61 10.94 11.17
N ALA A 93 -1.92 12.21 10.97
CA ALA A 93 -2.03 12.82 9.65
C ALA A 93 -1.39 14.21 9.68
N SER A 94 -0.85 14.65 8.54
CA SER A 94 -0.25 15.97 8.39
C SER A 94 -1.27 17.11 8.48
N SER A 95 -2.53 16.87 8.10
CA SER A 95 -3.61 17.86 8.18
C SER A 95 -4.48 17.67 9.43
N PRO A 96 -4.82 18.76 10.16
CA PRO A 96 -5.66 18.69 11.36
C PRO A 96 -7.03 18.05 11.12
N GLU A 97 -7.60 18.26 9.93
CA GLU A 97 -8.90 17.73 9.52
C GLU A 97 -8.90 16.18 9.40
N ASN A 98 -7.74 15.60 9.09
CA ASN A 98 -7.54 14.15 9.04
C ASN A 98 -7.09 13.55 10.39
N GLN A 99 -6.83 14.36 11.43
CA GLN A 99 -6.50 13.87 12.78
C GLN A 99 -7.74 13.61 13.65
N GLN A 100 -8.92 13.96 13.16
CA GLN A 100 -10.17 13.73 13.88
C GLN A 100 -10.38 12.22 14.15
N PRO A 101 -10.85 11.84 15.34
CA PRO A 101 -11.17 10.45 15.67
C PRO A 101 -12.12 9.81 14.65
N ASP A 102 -12.10 8.48 14.55
CA ASP A 102 -13.19 7.76 13.86
C ASP A 102 -14.48 8.01 14.68
N GLU A 103 -15.41 8.83 14.15
CA GLU A 103 -16.79 8.96 14.68
C GLU A 103 -17.52 7.61 14.64
#